data_AF-A0AAN4VYV3-F1
#
_entry.id   AF-A0AAN4VYV3-F1
#
_cell.length_a   1.000
_cell.length_b   1.000
_cell.length_c   1.000
_cell.angle_alpha   90.00
_cell.angle_beta   90.00
_cell.angle_gamma   90.00
#
_symmetry.space_group_name_H-M   'P 1'
#
loop_
_entity.id
_entity.type
_entity.pdbx_description
1 polymer ?
#
loop_
_entity_poly.entity_id
_entity_poly.type
_entity_poly.pdbx_seq_one_letter_code
_entity_poly.pdbx_strand_id
1 'polypeptide(L)'
;MDAEINCIMSKVLKNLDPKAVEALKAEFAAAGVNHQIVDEGDNNDEMVNFRFVGKHEGEEVIFDVMMSTLRLEHAGELYEEAEKEVLKRFPNLPQNSEEWNLTDQQIEEVEEVLADAMMEAEAEGTVKVKEHVTLDYNSDLDTEIYVDVALNVDAIDNQVIAKFVDDYNSGALKLDDQLYSFVHEEDEQ
;
A
#
# COMPACT_ATOMS: atom_id res chain seq x y z
N MET A 1 23.68 3.52 -2.15
CA MET A 1 22.38 3.04 -1.66
C MET A 1 22.56 2.23 -0.38
N ASP A 2 23.30 1.13 -0.39
CA ASP A 2 23.35 0.17 0.75
C ASP A 2 23.79 0.75 2.11
N ALA A 3 24.71 1.72 2.16
CA ALA A 3 25.23 2.23 3.44
C ALA A 3 24.24 3.19 4.17
N GLU A 4 23.43 3.93 3.42
CA GLU A 4 22.41 4.83 4.00
C GLU A 4 21.20 4.03 4.48
N ILE A 5 20.75 3.05 3.69
CA ILE A 5 19.69 2.12 4.06
C ILE A 5 20.06 1.37 5.34
N ASN A 6 21.27 0.79 5.42
CA ASN A 6 21.74 0.11 6.64
C ASN A 6 21.85 1.04 7.86
N CYS A 7 22.11 2.33 7.66
CA CYS A 7 22.20 3.32 8.74
C CYS A 7 20.82 3.70 9.28
N ILE A 8 19.84 3.86 8.39
CA ILE A 8 18.43 4.12 8.74
C ILE A 8 17.86 2.89 9.47
N MET A 9 18.04 1.69 8.92
CA MET A 9 17.59 0.42 9.53
C MET A 9 18.16 0.23 10.96
N SER A 10 19.45 0.50 11.17
CA SER A 10 20.08 0.38 12.49
C SER A 10 19.56 1.39 13.54
N LYS A 11 18.91 2.49 13.12
CA LYS A 11 18.31 3.47 14.02
C LYS A 11 16.88 3.09 14.39
N VAL A 12 16.07 2.68 13.41
CA VAL A 12 14.70 2.17 13.61
C VAL A 12 14.71 0.99 14.59
N LEU A 13 15.59 0.00 14.39
CA LEU A 13 15.69 -1.15 15.29
C LEU A 13 16.10 -0.80 16.74
N LYS A 14 16.84 0.30 16.95
CA LYS A 14 17.30 0.69 18.30
C LYS A 14 16.25 1.41 19.14
N ASN A 15 15.17 1.89 18.53
CA ASN A 15 14.16 2.71 19.20
C ASN A 15 12.84 1.97 19.44
N LEU A 16 12.65 0.76 18.89
CA LEU A 16 11.58 -0.16 19.28
C LEU A 16 11.56 -0.36 20.80
N ASP A 17 10.54 0.16 21.49
CA ASP A 17 10.33 -0.13 22.92
C ASP A 17 9.98 -1.62 23.05
N PRO A 18 10.85 -2.46 23.66
CA PRO A 18 10.56 -3.88 23.81
C PRO A 18 9.27 -4.14 24.60
N LYS A 19 8.83 -3.15 25.42
CA LYS A 19 7.55 -3.24 26.13
C LYS A 19 6.35 -3.10 25.20
N ALA A 20 6.45 -2.33 24.13
CA ALA A 20 5.37 -2.19 23.15
C ALA A 20 5.16 -3.50 22.39
N VAL A 21 6.25 -4.13 21.94
CA VAL A 21 6.22 -5.47 21.30
C VAL A 21 5.60 -6.51 22.24
N GLU A 22 6.06 -6.58 23.49
CA GLU A 22 5.54 -7.55 24.47
C GLU A 22 4.08 -7.28 24.87
N ALA A 23 3.68 -6.01 24.99
CA ALA A 23 2.29 -5.65 25.24
C ALA A 23 1.37 -6.10 24.10
N LEU A 24 1.76 -5.81 22.86
CA LEU A 24 0.98 -6.17 21.68
C LEU A 24 0.86 -7.70 21.53
N LYS A 25 1.95 -8.45 21.77
CA LYS A 25 1.91 -9.92 21.82
C LYS A 25 0.96 -10.45 22.90
N ALA A 26 0.93 -9.82 24.07
CA ALA A 26 0.01 -10.21 25.14
C ALA A 26 -1.46 -9.94 24.77
N GLU A 27 -1.74 -8.82 24.10
CA GLU A 27 -3.08 -8.50 23.58
C GLU A 27 -3.53 -9.52 22.52
N PHE A 28 -2.66 -9.85 21.57
CA PHE A 28 -2.89 -10.86 20.54
C PHE A 28 -3.19 -12.24 21.15
N ALA A 29 -2.38 -12.68 22.11
CA ALA A 29 -2.58 -13.94 22.82
C ALA A 29 -3.88 -13.98 23.63
N ALA A 30 -4.29 -12.86 24.25
CA ALA A 30 -5.53 -12.76 25.00
C ALA A 30 -6.77 -12.78 24.10
N ALA A 31 -6.68 -12.16 22.92
CA ALA A 31 -7.76 -12.10 21.94
C ALA A 31 -7.81 -13.33 21.00
N GLY A 32 -6.74 -14.14 20.95
CA GLY A 32 -6.64 -15.28 20.05
C GLY A 32 -6.48 -14.87 18.58
N VAL A 33 -5.84 -13.73 18.33
CA VAL A 33 -5.55 -13.17 17.00
C VAL A 33 -4.04 -13.00 16.83
N ASN A 34 -3.57 -12.80 15.59
CA ASN A 34 -2.15 -12.58 15.28
C ASN A 34 -1.86 -11.15 14.76
N HIS A 35 -2.89 -10.31 14.68
CA HIS A 35 -2.84 -8.93 14.20
C HIS A 35 -3.89 -8.08 14.92
N GLN A 36 -3.78 -6.77 14.72
CA GLN A 36 -4.78 -5.80 15.15
C GLN A 36 -5.03 -4.79 14.03
N ILE A 37 -6.31 -4.57 13.70
CA ILE A 37 -6.73 -3.51 12.77
C ILE A 37 -6.49 -2.13 13.41
N VAL A 38 -6.03 -1.18 12.61
CA VAL A 38 -5.84 0.22 13.02
C VAL A 38 -7.12 0.99 12.71
N ASP A 39 -7.92 1.28 13.74
CA ASP A 39 -9.26 1.88 13.62
C ASP A 39 -9.28 3.27 12.95
N GLU A 40 -8.15 4.01 12.99
CA GLU A 40 -8.03 5.35 12.39
C GLU A 40 -7.70 5.31 10.89
N GLY A 41 -7.48 4.13 10.30
CA GLY A 41 -7.28 3.97 8.86
C GLY A 41 -8.58 4.06 8.07
N ASP A 42 -8.49 4.41 6.78
CA ASP A 42 -9.62 4.42 5.84
C ASP A 42 -9.99 3.00 5.38
N ASN A 43 -10.24 2.13 6.36
CA ASN A 43 -10.39 0.70 6.14
C ASN A 43 -11.73 0.38 5.46
N ASN A 44 -11.65 -0.38 4.37
CA ASN A 44 -12.77 -0.90 3.61
C ASN A 44 -12.46 -2.33 3.13
N ASP A 45 -13.24 -2.86 2.21
CA ASP A 45 -13.03 -4.19 1.64
C ASP A 45 -11.86 -4.25 0.65
N GLU A 46 -11.41 -3.13 0.10
CA GLU A 46 -10.27 -3.08 -0.82
C GLU A 46 -8.96 -2.67 -0.16
N MET A 47 -8.99 -2.03 1.01
CA MET A 47 -7.81 -1.60 1.75
C MET A 47 -8.01 -1.72 3.26
N VAL A 48 -7.06 -2.35 3.97
CA VAL A 48 -7.07 -2.41 5.43
C VAL A 48 -5.69 -2.12 5.99
N ASN A 49 -5.66 -1.24 7.00
CA ASN A 49 -4.52 -0.91 7.81
C ASN A 49 -4.52 -1.77 9.08
N PHE A 50 -3.43 -2.48 9.33
CA PHE A 50 -3.30 -3.34 10.50
C PHE A 50 -1.85 -3.45 10.94
N ARG A 51 -1.65 -3.84 12.19
CA ARG A 51 -0.33 -4.13 12.75
C ARG A 51 -0.19 -5.56 13.18
N PHE A 52 1.02 -6.11 13.02
CA PHE A 52 1.37 -7.41 13.56
C PHE A 52 2.81 -7.43 14.08
N VAL A 53 3.12 -8.42 14.92
CA VAL A 53 4.48 -8.65 15.39
C VAL A 53 5.13 -9.72 14.56
N GLY A 54 6.33 -9.43 14.05
CA GLY A 54 7.12 -10.38 13.28
C GLY A 54 8.60 -10.24 13.57
N LYS A 55 9.43 -10.85 12.71
CA LYS A 55 10.88 -10.77 12.81
C LYS A 55 11.49 -10.11 11.60
N HIS A 56 12.37 -9.14 11.84
CA HIS A 56 13.20 -8.51 10.82
C HIS A 56 14.65 -8.56 11.26
N GLU A 57 15.56 -9.07 10.42
CA GLU A 57 16.98 -9.27 10.75
C GLU A 57 17.27 -10.02 12.06
N GLY A 58 16.31 -10.82 12.53
CA GLY A 58 16.42 -11.60 13.77
C GLY A 58 15.89 -10.89 15.02
N GLU A 59 15.47 -9.62 14.92
CA GLU A 59 14.84 -8.85 15.99
C GLU A 59 13.33 -8.86 15.85
N GLU A 60 12.61 -8.85 16.98
CA GLU A 60 11.15 -8.72 16.98
C GLU A 60 10.78 -7.26 16.75
N VAL A 61 9.92 -7.02 15.77
CA VAL A 61 9.49 -5.69 15.34
C VAL A 61 7.98 -5.66 15.20
N ILE A 62 7.42 -4.45 15.28
CA ILE A 62 6.03 -4.19 14.90
C ILE A 62 6.05 -3.78 13.42
N PHE A 63 5.30 -4.50 12.61
CA PHE A 63 5.00 -4.12 11.25
C PHE A 63 3.67 -3.35 11.25
N ASP A 64 3.69 -2.14 10.69
CA ASP A 64 2.50 -1.34 10.39
C ASP A 64 2.20 -1.50 8.90
N VAL A 65 1.06 -2.09 8.58
CA VAL A 65 0.77 -2.61 7.24
C VAL A 65 -0.42 -1.89 6.64
N MET A 66 -0.23 -1.35 5.44
CA MET A 66 -1.34 -1.07 4.53
C MET A 66 -1.45 -2.25 3.55
N MET A 67 -2.59 -2.92 3.55
CA MET A 67 -2.86 -4.02 2.61
C MET A 67 -4.01 -3.66 1.68
N SER A 68 -3.77 -3.70 0.38
CA SER A 68 -4.74 -3.43 -0.67
C SER A 68 -5.05 -4.68 -1.50
N THR A 69 -6.21 -4.68 -2.16
CA THR A 69 -6.46 -5.58 -3.29
C THR A 69 -5.59 -5.13 -4.47
N LEU A 70 -5.19 -6.09 -5.29
CA LEU A 70 -4.41 -5.81 -6.49
C LEU A 70 -5.21 -4.98 -7.51
N ARG A 71 -6.54 -4.99 -7.42
CA ARG A 71 -7.42 -4.13 -8.21
C ARG A 71 -7.29 -2.66 -7.80
N LEU A 72 -7.30 -2.36 -6.50
CA LEU A 72 -7.11 -1.01 -5.99
C LEU A 72 -5.72 -0.47 -6.35
N GLU A 73 -4.70 -1.32 -6.19
CA GLU A 73 -3.32 -1.01 -6.62
C GLU A 73 -3.26 -0.61 -8.11
N HIS A 74 -3.93 -1.38 -8.98
CA HIS A 74 -3.99 -1.07 -10.40
C HIS A 74 -4.69 0.25 -10.69
N ALA A 75 -5.76 0.58 -9.95
CA ALA A 75 -6.45 1.85 -10.10
C ALA A 75 -5.56 3.04 -9.73
N GLY A 76 -4.74 2.90 -8.68
CA GLY A 76 -3.73 3.89 -8.29
C GLY A 76 -2.67 4.10 -9.39
N GLU A 77 -2.07 3.03 -9.89
CA GLU A 77 -1.07 3.08 -10.97
C GLU A 77 -1.63 3.66 -12.29
N LEU A 78 -2.88 3.35 -12.61
CA LEU A 78 -3.58 3.96 -13.75
C LEU A 78 -3.74 5.47 -13.56
N TYR A 79 -4.15 5.89 -12.37
CA TYR A 79 -4.32 7.29 -12.04
C TYR A 79 -2.99 8.04 -12.12
N GLU A 80 -1.92 7.49 -11.54
CA GLU A 80 -0.57 8.07 -11.65
C GLU A 80 -0.05 8.16 -13.09
N GLU A 81 -0.34 7.18 -13.94
CA GLU A 81 0.00 7.25 -15.36
C GLU A 81 -0.80 8.35 -16.06
N ALA A 82 -2.10 8.49 -15.75
CA ALA A 82 -2.95 9.53 -16.30
C ALA A 82 -2.54 10.95 -15.85
N GLU A 83 -2.08 11.11 -14.61
CA GLU A 83 -1.53 12.39 -14.13
C GLU A 83 -0.33 12.85 -14.98
N LYS A 84 0.48 11.92 -15.50
CA LYS A 84 1.59 12.28 -16.40
C LYS A 84 1.06 12.91 -17.70
N GLU A 85 -0.09 12.48 -18.21
CA GLU A 85 -0.74 13.12 -19.36
C GLU A 85 -1.30 14.50 -19.01
N VAL A 86 -1.90 14.65 -17.82
CA VAL A 86 -2.32 15.96 -17.31
C VAL A 86 -1.14 16.93 -17.26
N LEU A 87 0.00 16.53 -16.70
CA LEU A 87 1.19 17.38 -16.58
C LEU A 87 1.80 17.75 -17.93
N LYS A 88 1.65 16.92 -18.97
CA LYS A 88 2.03 17.29 -20.35
C LYS A 88 1.14 18.42 -20.90
N ARG A 89 -0.14 18.42 -20.56
CA ARG A 89 -1.12 19.42 -21.02
C ARG A 89 -1.14 20.68 -20.18
N PHE A 90 -0.87 20.55 -18.89
CA PHE A 90 -0.82 21.63 -17.90
C PHE A 90 0.55 21.68 -17.21
N PRO A 91 1.62 22.08 -17.93
CA PRO A 91 3.00 21.99 -17.43
C PRO A 91 3.32 22.96 -16.28
N ASN A 92 2.37 23.80 -15.87
CA ASN A 92 2.51 24.71 -14.73
C ASN A 92 1.96 24.12 -13.42
N LEU A 93 1.30 22.96 -13.46
CA LEU A 93 0.85 22.27 -12.26
C LEU A 93 2.05 21.65 -11.53
N PRO A 94 2.02 21.59 -10.19
CA PRO A 94 3.02 20.84 -9.44
C PRO A 94 2.90 19.35 -9.73
N GLN A 95 3.99 18.62 -9.48
CA GLN A 95 4.04 17.17 -9.72
C GLN A 95 3.08 16.39 -8.83
N ASN A 96 2.89 16.84 -7.58
CA ASN A 96 1.93 16.26 -6.65
C ASN A 96 0.55 16.85 -6.90
N SER A 97 -0.44 16.01 -7.23
CA SER A 97 -1.82 16.43 -7.50
C SER A 97 -2.54 16.98 -6.27
N GLU A 98 -2.12 16.61 -5.07
CA GLU A 98 -2.63 17.21 -3.83
C GLU A 98 -2.33 18.72 -3.73
N GLU A 99 -1.33 19.20 -4.45
CA GLU A 99 -0.93 20.60 -4.50
C GLU A 99 -1.59 21.37 -5.67
N TRP A 100 -2.40 20.71 -6.50
CA TRP A 100 -3.07 21.34 -7.63
C TRP A 100 -4.08 22.39 -7.16
N ASN A 101 -3.83 23.64 -7.53
CA ASN A 101 -4.74 24.75 -7.27
C ASN A 101 -5.46 25.14 -8.57
N LEU A 102 -6.54 24.40 -8.87
CA LEU A 102 -7.32 24.53 -10.09
C LEU A 102 -8.52 25.47 -9.89
N THR A 103 -8.87 26.21 -10.93
CA THR A 103 -10.19 26.85 -11.03
C THR A 103 -11.25 25.84 -11.47
N ASP A 104 -12.54 26.10 -11.24
CA ASP A 104 -13.64 25.22 -11.66
C ASP A 104 -13.54 24.80 -13.14
N GLN A 105 -13.15 25.72 -14.02
CA GLN A 105 -12.96 25.42 -15.45
C GLN A 105 -11.78 24.48 -15.70
N GLN A 106 -10.70 24.61 -14.93
CA GLN A 106 -9.53 23.73 -15.05
C GLN A 106 -9.80 22.36 -14.45
N ILE A 107 -10.65 22.27 -13.42
CA ILE A 107 -11.07 20.98 -12.85
C ILE A 107 -11.74 20.15 -13.94
N GLU A 108 -12.72 20.70 -14.66
CA GLU A 108 -13.42 19.99 -15.74
C GLU A 108 -12.45 19.51 -16.84
N GLU A 109 -11.52 20.37 -17.28
CA GLU A 109 -10.54 19.97 -18.31
C GLU A 109 -9.54 18.93 -17.80
N VAL A 110 -9.12 19.01 -16.52
CA VAL A 110 -8.22 18.03 -15.92
C VAL A 110 -8.91 16.68 -15.73
N GLU A 111 -10.17 16.68 -15.27
CA GLU A 111 -10.98 15.46 -15.11
C GLU A 111 -11.21 14.77 -16.46
N GLU A 112 -11.50 15.52 -17.53
CA GLU A 112 -11.62 14.98 -18.89
C GLU A 112 -10.31 14.32 -19.36
N VAL A 113 -9.18 14.98 -19.13
CA VAL A 113 -7.85 14.45 -19.51
C VAL A 113 -7.48 13.21 -18.70
N LEU A 114 -7.77 13.19 -17.39
CA LEU A 114 -7.54 12.02 -16.54
C LEU A 114 -8.36 10.84 -17.04
N ALA A 115 -9.67 11.03 -17.26
CA ALA A 115 -10.55 9.98 -17.72
C ALA A 115 -10.11 9.41 -19.08
N ASP A 116 -9.82 10.28 -20.05
CA ASP A 116 -9.34 9.87 -21.37
C ASP A 116 -8.02 9.08 -21.29
N ALA A 117 -7.06 9.56 -20.50
CA ALA A 117 -5.77 8.92 -20.34
C ALA A 117 -5.88 7.56 -19.63
N MET A 118 -6.74 7.43 -18.62
CA MET A 118 -7.01 6.16 -17.96
C MET A 118 -7.65 5.15 -18.93
N MET A 119 -8.66 5.57 -19.70
CA MET A 119 -9.30 4.72 -20.71
C MET A 119 -8.31 4.26 -21.79
N GLU A 120 -7.43 5.14 -22.26
CA GLU A 120 -6.38 4.80 -23.22
C GLU A 120 -5.39 3.79 -22.62
N ALA A 121 -4.92 4.03 -21.40
CA ALA A 121 -3.98 3.15 -20.70
C ALA A 121 -4.58 1.74 -20.46
N GLU A 122 -5.87 1.66 -20.10
CA GLU A 122 -6.59 0.39 -19.96
C GLU A 122 -6.75 -0.32 -21.31
N ALA A 123 -7.20 0.39 -22.35
CA ALA A 123 -7.41 -0.19 -23.68
C ALA A 123 -6.12 -0.73 -24.29
N GLU A 124 -4.99 -0.06 -24.04
CA GLU A 124 -3.66 -0.50 -24.47
C GLU A 124 -3.03 -1.53 -23.53
N GLY A 125 -3.54 -1.66 -22.30
CA GLY A 125 -3.00 -2.53 -21.26
C GLY A 125 -1.56 -2.17 -20.88
N THR A 126 -1.25 -0.87 -20.83
CA THR A 126 0.08 -0.33 -20.54
C THR A 126 0.41 -0.43 -19.05
N VAL A 127 -0.59 -0.32 -18.19
CA VAL A 127 -0.48 -0.48 -16.74
C VAL A 127 -0.72 -1.93 -16.35
N LYS A 128 0.23 -2.49 -15.60
CA LYS A 128 0.17 -3.85 -15.08
C LYS A 128 0.77 -3.91 -13.70
N VAL A 129 0.08 -4.63 -12.82
CA VAL A 129 0.48 -4.82 -11.43
C VAL A 129 0.66 -6.30 -11.15
N LYS A 130 1.33 -6.62 -10.04
CA LYS A 130 1.46 -7.98 -9.52
C LYS A 130 1.48 -7.91 -8.01
N GLU A 131 1.23 -9.04 -7.36
CA GLU A 131 1.32 -9.10 -5.91
C GLU A 131 2.71 -8.71 -5.43
N HIS A 132 2.76 -7.94 -4.35
CA HIS A 132 4.02 -7.48 -3.78
C HIS A 132 3.91 -7.26 -2.27
N VAL A 133 5.07 -7.25 -1.63
CA VAL A 133 5.26 -6.80 -0.25
C VAL A 133 6.49 -5.91 -0.28
N THR A 134 6.30 -4.63 0.00
CA THR A 134 7.35 -3.62 0.02
C THR A 134 7.52 -3.11 1.43
N LEU A 135 8.77 -3.09 1.90
CA LEU A 135 9.12 -2.56 3.22
C LEU A 135 9.61 -1.11 3.05
N ASP A 136 8.95 -0.17 3.71
CA ASP A 136 9.42 1.21 3.82
C ASP A 136 10.07 1.44 5.19
N TYR A 137 11.33 1.89 5.13
CA TYR A 137 12.18 2.15 6.28
C TYR A 137 12.35 3.65 6.55
N ASN A 138 11.72 4.52 5.77
CA ASN A 138 11.91 5.97 5.82
C ASN A 138 11.01 6.68 6.85
N SER A 139 10.38 5.97 7.79
CA SER A 139 9.61 6.65 8.81
C SER A 139 10.54 7.35 9.80
N ASP A 140 10.35 8.67 9.93
CA ASP A 140 10.87 9.47 11.05
C ASP A 140 10.38 8.97 12.43
N LEU A 141 9.46 8.00 12.44
CA LEU A 141 8.97 7.25 13.58
C LEU A 141 9.82 5.97 13.71
N ASP A 142 10.85 6.04 14.55
CA ASP A 142 11.86 5.00 14.72
C ASP A 142 11.36 3.71 15.43
N THR A 143 10.06 3.37 15.42
CA THR A 143 9.50 2.27 16.26
C THR A 143 8.75 1.19 15.50
N GLU A 144 8.48 1.36 14.23
CA GLU A 144 7.65 0.46 13.41
C GLU A 144 8.25 0.36 12.01
N ILE A 145 8.01 -0.75 11.32
CA ILE A 145 8.37 -0.90 9.90
C ILE A 145 7.09 -0.82 9.08
N TYR A 146 7.02 0.16 8.18
CA TYR A 146 5.89 0.31 7.28
C TYR A 146 5.96 -0.75 6.18
N VAL A 147 4.83 -1.39 5.92
CA VAL A 147 4.72 -2.43 4.91
C VAL A 147 3.56 -2.10 4.00
N ASP A 148 3.85 -2.04 2.71
CA ASP A 148 2.87 -1.93 1.66
C ASP A 148 2.68 -3.31 1.01
N VAL A 149 1.42 -3.74 0.88
CA VAL A 149 1.05 -5.09 0.45
C VAL A 149 -0.12 -5.03 -0.53
N ALA A 150 0.08 -5.43 -1.77
CA ALA A 150 -1.01 -5.66 -2.73
C ALA A 150 -1.19 -7.15 -2.99
N LEU A 151 -2.42 -7.67 -2.81
CA LEU A 151 -2.76 -9.09 -3.03
C LEU A 151 -3.88 -9.27 -4.05
N ASN A 152 -3.80 -10.30 -4.89
CA ASN A 152 -4.83 -10.62 -5.86
C ASN A 152 -5.97 -11.41 -5.20
N VAL A 153 -6.79 -10.68 -4.43
CA VAL A 153 -7.98 -11.17 -3.75
C VAL A 153 -9.14 -10.20 -4.00
N ASP A 154 -10.38 -10.70 -3.90
CA ASP A 154 -11.56 -9.86 -4.13
C ASP A 154 -11.81 -8.84 -3.02
N ALA A 155 -11.40 -9.17 -1.78
CA ALA A 155 -11.53 -8.29 -0.63
C ALA A 155 -10.49 -8.63 0.46
N ILE A 156 -10.11 -7.63 1.25
CA ILE A 156 -9.23 -7.73 2.41
C ILE A 156 -10.08 -7.96 3.65
N ASP A 157 -10.26 -9.23 4.01
CA ASP A 157 -10.94 -9.63 5.25
C ASP A 157 -9.98 -10.14 6.32
N ASN A 158 -10.52 -10.39 7.52
CA ASN A 158 -9.72 -10.92 8.64
C ASN A 158 -9.05 -12.27 8.34
N GLN A 159 -9.59 -13.09 7.42
CA GLN A 159 -8.98 -14.38 7.07
C GLN A 159 -7.77 -14.18 6.16
N VAL A 160 -7.87 -13.26 5.18
CA VAL A 160 -6.76 -12.85 4.32
C VAL A 160 -5.62 -12.29 5.18
N ILE A 161 -5.92 -11.37 6.09
CA ILE A 161 -4.91 -10.75 6.97
C ILE A 161 -4.27 -11.80 7.89
N ALA A 162 -5.07 -12.62 8.58
CA ALA A 162 -4.54 -13.64 9.48
C ALA A 162 -3.62 -14.63 8.74
N LYS A 163 -4.04 -15.07 7.54
CA LYS A 163 -3.25 -15.96 6.70
C LYS A 163 -1.94 -15.30 6.24
N PHE A 164 -1.99 -14.05 5.80
CA PHE A 164 -0.81 -13.29 5.41
C PHE A 164 0.21 -13.25 6.55
N VAL A 165 -0.24 -12.90 7.77
CA VAL A 165 0.65 -12.80 8.94
C VAL A 165 1.28 -14.15 9.29
N ASP A 166 0.51 -15.24 9.27
CA ASP A 166 1.04 -16.58 9.55
C ASP A 166 2.06 -17.03 8.50
N ASP A 167 1.76 -16.80 7.22
CA ASP A 167 2.62 -17.15 6.11
C ASP A 167 3.92 -16.30 6.11
N TYR A 168 3.81 -15.00 6.37
CA TYR A 168 4.95 -14.09 6.47
C TYR A 168 5.87 -14.50 7.62
N ASN A 169 5.33 -14.70 8.82
CA ASN A 169 6.12 -15.05 10.01
C ASN A 169 6.73 -16.46 9.95
N SER A 170 6.10 -17.39 9.24
CA SER A 170 6.65 -18.74 9.03
C SER A 170 7.64 -18.84 7.87
N GLY A 171 7.79 -17.77 7.08
CA GLY A 171 8.58 -17.78 5.85
C GLY A 171 7.96 -18.64 4.74
N ALA A 172 6.64 -18.87 4.81
CA ALA A 172 5.87 -19.66 3.85
C ALA A 172 5.13 -18.79 2.81
N LEU A 173 5.14 -17.46 2.97
CA LEU A 173 4.51 -16.52 2.05
C LEU A 173 4.98 -16.75 0.62
N LYS A 174 4.01 -16.90 -0.28
CA LYS A 174 4.23 -17.01 -1.72
C LYS A 174 3.30 -16.03 -2.40
N LEU A 175 3.91 -15.07 -3.09
CA LEU A 175 3.22 -14.11 -3.91
C LEU A 175 3.06 -14.66 -5.32
N ASP A 176 1.98 -14.29 -5.98
CA ASP A 176 1.75 -14.53 -7.39
C ASP A 176 2.66 -13.62 -8.24
N ASP A 177 3.42 -14.22 -9.16
CA ASP A 177 4.32 -13.49 -10.07
C ASP A 177 3.65 -13.09 -11.39
N GLN A 178 2.39 -13.47 -11.59
CA GLN A 178 1.59 -13.08 -12.74
C GLN A 178 1.34 -11.57 -12.75
N LEU A 179 1.46 -10.97 -13.94
CA LEU A 179 1.06 -9.60 -14.19
C LEU A 179 -0.44 -9.54 -14.50
N TYR A 180 -1.14 -8.64 -13.83
CA TYR A 180 -2.57 -8.38 -13.96
C TYR A 180 -2.80 -6.98 -14.51
N SER A 181 -3.91 -6.85 -15.25
CA SER A 181 -4.50 -5.57 -15.61
C SER A 181 -6.01 -5.73 -15.43
N PHE A 182 -6.64 -4.68 -14.93
CA PHE A 182 -8.07 -4.66 -14.63
C PHE A 182 -8.73 -3.62 -15.54
N VAL A 183 -9.91 -3.95 -16.05
CA VAL A 183 -10.69 -3.02 -16.89
C VAL A 183 -11.87 -2.57 -16.05
N HIS A 184 -12.10 -1.26 -15.97
CA HIS A 184 -13.33 -0.76 -15.37
C HIS A 184 -14.48 -1.02 -16.35
N GLU A 185 -15.54 -1.70 -15.86
CA GLU A 185 -16.76 -1.79 -16.65
C GLU A 185 -17.36 -0.38 -16.71
N GLU A 186 -17.40 0.22 -17.90
CA GLU A 186 -18.27 1.37 -18.13
C GLU A 186 -19.69 0.91 -17.76
N ASP A 187 -20.32 1.57 -16.79
CA ASP A 187 -21.76 1.42 -16.58
C ASP A 187 -22.44 1.79 -17.91
N GLU A 188 -22.77 0.78 -18.73
CA GLU A 188 -23.62 0.93 -19.91
C GLU A 188 -25.00 1.40 -19.42
N GLN A 189 -25.18 2.71 -19.26
CA GLN A 189 -26.49 3.36 -19.05
C GLN A 189 -27.08 3.86 -20.37
#